data_AF-A0A2H3JVW5-F1
#
_entry.id   AF-A0A2H3JVW5-F1
#
_cell.length_a   1.000
_cell.length_b   1.000
_cell.length_c   1.000
_cell.angle_alpha   90.00
_cell.angle_beta   90.00
_cell.angle_gamma   90.00
#
_symmetry.space_group_name_H-M   'P 1'
#
loop_
_entity.id
_entity.type
_entity.pdbx_description
1 polymer ?
#
loop_
_entity_poly.entity_id
_entity_poly.type
_entity_poly.pdbx_seq_one_letter_code
_entity_poly.pdbx_strand_id
1 'polypeptide(L)'
;MSAPAGDYFPSPVGGAPFSHDLVPSIIFAALYGLLSPLVIYRMTSKRTRNVMLIAAAIFALERIADFSIRAAEATIPRDRTSKGIVTYMQTTYSMGFVSIGQCFLVPLRCLLVNSASVATGATYKTFTGEHDYEPRNPVAARVDNTSASGGVSVLAISEVDPEVENRRHSYRRACLAASLCYYTDIALGTIAGSLYFRAISSQSTATLVQYLRYASTAISLILLFGMAGVSMYILYTKPSFSRPALFITINSLIITIPAIYRLIVMRFQTDSIVSTAPGSLNSPGSKATFYIFHIVPELVVTTHLFSINVRELFQAGPLAEFQGRSQ
;
A
#
# COMPACT_ATOMS: atom_id res chain seq x y z
N MET A 1 -20.64 6.49 26.29
CA MET A 1 -21.23 5.15 26.15
C MET A 1 -20.33 4.18 26.87
N SER A 2 -20.90 3.40 27.80
CA SER A 2 -20.18 2.47 28.66
C SER A 2 -20.75 1.06 28.50
N ALA A 3 -19.93 0.05 28.74
CA ALA A 3 -20.34 -1.34 28.82
C ALA A 3 -21.23 -1.58 30.06
N PRO A 4 -22.00 -2.67 30.09
CA PRO A 4 -22.63 -3.16 31.31
C PRO A 4 -21.61 -3.34 32.44
N ALA A 5 -22.05 -3.24 33.69
CA ALA A 5 -21.15 -3.35 34.84
C ALA A 5 -20.45 -4.71 34.86
N GLY A 6 -19.12 -4.70 34.89
CA GLY A 6 -18.27 -5.90 34.87
C GLY A 6 -17.85 -6.38 33.47
N ASP A 7 -18.43 -5.81 32.41
CA ASP A 7 -18.07 -6.12 31.03
C ASP A 7 -16.98 -5.17 30.50
N TYR A 8 -16.15 -5.69 29.59
CA TYR A 8 -15.05 -4.95 28.97
C TYR A 8 -14.99 -5.24 27.47
N PHE A 9 -14.71 -4.20 26.69
CA PHE A 9 -14.50 -4.32 25.25
C PHE A 9 -13.10 -3.85 24.85
N PRO A 10 -12.58 -4.27 23.68
CA PRO A 10 -11.28 -3.82 23.20
C PRO A 10 -11.19 -2.30 23.13
N SER A 11 -10.11 -1.73 23.66
CA SER A 11 -9.90 -0.28 23.55
C SER A 11 -9.88 0.14 22.07
N PRO A 12 -10.46 1.30 21.72
CA PRO A 12 -10.46 1.75 20.33
C PRO A 12 -9.03 2.06 19.92
N VAL A 13 -8.59 1.61 18.75
CA VAL A 13 -7.26 1.98 18.23
C VAL A 13 -7.24 3.50 18.05
N GLY A 14 -6.22 4.16 18.62
CA GLY A 14 -6.14 5.61 18.69
C GLY A 14 -7.06 6.26 19.74
N GLY A 15 -7.94 5.51 20.41
CA GLY A 15 -8.91 5.98 21.40
C GLY A 15 -9.89 7.04 20.89
N ALA A 16 -10.71 7.59 21.79
CA ALA A 16 -11.62 8.70 21.49
C ALA A 16 -10.86 10.04 21.38
N PRO A 17 -11.23 10.96 20.48
CA PRO A 17 -10.52 12.23 20.33
C PRO A 17 -10.85 13.19 21.47
N PHE A 18 -9.84 13.58 22.25
CA PHE A 18 -9.98 14.59 23.31
C PHE A 18 -9.37 15.93 22.87
N SER A 19 -9.44 16.97 23.69
CA SER A 19 -8.91 18.30 23.34
C SER A 19 -7.43 18.30 22.93
N HIS A 20 -6.64 17.37 23.47
CA HIS A 20 -5.23 17.20 23.12
C HIS A 20 -5.00 16.52 21.76
N ASP A 21 -6.02 15.93 21.12
CA ASP A 21 -5.96 15.43 19.73
C ASP A 21 -6.14 16.54 18.69
N LEU A 22 -6.63 17.73 19.07
CA LEU A 22 -6.99 18.80 18.13
C LEU A 22 -5.81 19.22 17.26
N VAL A 23 -4.71 19.62 17.91
CA VAL A 23 -3.50 20.09 17.23
C VAL A 23 -2.89 19.03 16.31
N PRO A 24 -2.59 17.79 16.77
CA PRO A 24 -2.02 16.79 15.88
C PRO A 24 -2.98 16.42 14.75
N SER A 25 -4.30 16.35 14.98
CA SER A 25 -5.27 16.08 13.91
C SER A 25 -5.21 17.15 12.81
N ILE A 26 -5.20 18.43 13.17
CA ILE A 26 -5.08 19.53 12.19
C ILE A 26 -3.76 19.44 11.41
N ILE A 27 -2.65 19.15 12.09
CA ILE A 27 -1.34 19.01 11.45
C ILE A 27 -1.37 17.87 10.43
N PHE A 28 -1.86 16.69 10.79
CA PHE A 28 -1.92 15.56 9.85
C PHE A 28 -2.92 15.78 8.71
N ALA A 29 -4.07 16.39 8.97
CA ALA A 29 -5.00 16.80 7.92
C ALA A 29 -4.32 17.74 6.92
N ALA A 30 -3.56 18.74 7.41
CA ALA A 30 -2.82 19.67 6.55
C ALA A 30 -1.71 18.96 5.76
N LEU A 31 -0.95 18.04 6.38
CA LEU A 31 0.12 17.29 5.70
C LEU A 31 -0.43 16.42 4.55
N TYR A 32 -1.53 15.69 4.77
CA TYR A 32 -2.21 14.94 3.71
C TYR A 32 -2.87 15.88 2.67
N GLY A 33 -3.39 17.02 3.10
CA GLY A 33 -3.89 18.08 2.21
C GLY A 33 -2.80 18.61 1.27
N LEU A 34 -1.61 18.89 1.79
CA LEU A 34 -0.44 19.31 1.00
C LEU A 34 0.08 18.21 0.07
N LEU A 35 -0.12 16.93 0.42
CA LEU A 35 0.20 15.79 -0.44
C LEU A 35 -0.80 15.63 -1.60
N SER A 36 -2.04 16.12 -1.45
CA SER A 36 -3.12 15.91 -2.42
C SER A 36 -2.83 16.44 -3.84
N PRO A 37 -2.25 17.64 -4.04
CA PRO A 37 -1.85 18.10 -5.37
C PRO A 37 -0.88 17.12 -6.06
N LEU A 38 0.07 16.54 -5.32
CA LEU A 38 1.00 15.54 -5.86
C LEU A 38 0.26 14.25 -6.24
N VAL A 39 -0.64 13.78 -5.38
CA VAL A 39 -1.49 12.60 -5.65
C VAL A 39 -2.32 12.82 -6.92
N ILE A 40 -3.02 13.95 -7.02
CA ILE A 40 -3.86 14.28 -8.17
C ILE A 40 -3.02 14.41 -9.43
N TYR A 41 -1.86 15.07 -9.37
CA TYR A 41 -0.93 15.17 -10.49
C TYR A 41 -0.48 13.78 -10.98
N ARG A 42 -0.08 12.90 -10.06
CA ARG A 42 0.36 11.54 -10.40
C ARG A 42 -0.77 10.70 -11.02
N MET A 43 -2.01 10.90 -10.58
CA MET A 43 -3.19 10.20 -11.07
C MET A 43 -3.69 10.71 -12.44
N THR A 44 -3.49 11.99 -12.75
CA THR A 44 -3.99 12.63 -13.99
C THR A 44 -2.95 12.63 -15.11
N SER A 45 -1.65 12.69 -14.80
CA SER A 45 -0.60 12.71 -15.81
C SER A 45 -0.40 11.35 -16.48
N LYS A 46 -0.60 11.29 -17.80
CA LYS A 46 -0.44 10.06 -18.62
C LYS A 46 0.95 9.42 -18.49
N ARG A 47 1.98 10.22 -18.19
CA ARG A 47 3.36 9.75 -18.05
C ARG A 47 3.56 8.94 -16.77
N THR A 48 2.85 9.30 -15.69
CA THR A 48 3.08 8.74 -14.35
C THR A 48 1.92 7.90 -13.83
N ARG A 49 0.73 8.00 -14.44
CA ARG A 49 -0.46 7.29 -13.99
C ARG A 49 -0.21 5.79 -13.98
N ASN A 50 -0.43 5.20 -12.81
CA ASN A 50 -0.34 3.76 -12.58
C ASN A 50 -1.58 3.35 -11.77
N VAL A 51 -2.36 2.39 -12.29
CA VAL A 51 -3.57 1.86 -11.63
C VAL A 51 -3.27 1.37 -10.21
N MET A 52 -2.05 0.91 -9.96
CA MET A 52 -1.57 0.44 -8.66
C MET A 52 -1.60 1.52 -7.57
N LEU A 53 -1.54 2.81 -7.94
CA LEU A 53 -1.55 3.92 -6.98
C LEU A 53 -2.97 4.42 -6.64
N ILE A 54 -4.02 3.91 -7.30
CA ILE A 54 -5.41 4.34 -7.03
C ILE A 54 -5.79 4.09 -5.57
N ALA A 55 -5.49 2.90 -5.05
CA ALA A 55 -5.82 2.54 -3.66
C ALA A 55 -5.07 3.46 -2.67
N ALA A 56 -3.78 3.70 -2.88
CA ALA A 56 -2.99 4.63 -2.08
C ALA A 56 -3.50 6.09 -2.19
N ALA A 57 -4.04 6.48 -3.34
CA ALA A 57 -4.59 7.81 -3.55
C ALA A 57 -5.90 7.99 -2.78
N ILE A 58 -6.81 7.02 -2.87
CA ILE A 58 -8.04 6.98 -2.08
C ILE A 58 -7.71 7.03 -0.60
N PHE A 59 -6.74 6.21 -0.16
CA PHE A 59 -6.27 6.21 1.22
C PHE A 59 -5.75 7.59 1.66
N ALA A 60 -4.88 8.23 0.87
CA ALA A 60 -4.33 9.55 1.21
C ALA A 60 -5.41 10.62 1.36
N LEU A 61 -6.42 10.61 0.48
CA LEU A 61 -7.55 11.54 0.52
C LEU A 61 -8.50 11.23 1.69
N GLU A 62 -8.75 9.95 1.96
CA GLU A 62 -9.54 9.50 3.08
C GLU A 62 -8.93 9.95 4.42
N ARG A 63 -7.60 9.99 4.52
CA ARG A 63 -6.92 10.50 5.72
C ARG A 63 -7.16 11.97 6.03
N ILE A 64 -7.46 12.78 5.02
CA ILE A 64 -7.87 14.16 5.25
C ILE A 64 -9.23 14.21 5.95
N ALA A 65 -10.17 13.36 5.50
CA ALA A 65 -11.49 13.26 6.11
C ALA A 65 -11.40 12.72 7.55
N ASP A 66 -10.67 11.62 7.75
CA ASP A 66 -10.36 11.02 9.05
C ASP A 66 -9.86 12.07 10.06
N PHE A 67 -8.77 12.77 9.76
CA PHE A 67 -8.23 13.76 10.70
C PHE A 67 -9.09 15.02 10.84
N SER A 68 -9.85 15.40 9.82
CA SER A 68 -10.81 16.51 9.94
C SER A 68 -11.95 16.17 10.89
N ILE A 69 -12.51 14.95 10.80
CA ILE A 69 -13.52 14.45 11.73
C ILE A 69 -12.95 14.35 13.14
N ARG A 70 -11.73 13.80 13.26
CA ARG A 70 -11.04 13.66 14.54
C ARG A 70 -10.78 15.01 15.23
N ALA A 71 -10.41 16.04 14.46
CA ALA A 71 -10.27 17.41 14.95
C ALA A 71 -11.62 17.99 15.42
N ALA A 72 -12.71 17.71 14.70
CA ALA A 72 -14.05 18.14 15.12
C ALA A 72 -14.49 17.46 16.43
N GLU A 73 -14.32 16.14 16.56
CA GLU A 73 -14.62 15.38 17.79
C GLU A 73 -13.82 15.84 19.01
N ALA A 74 -12.60 16.35 18.80
CA ALA A 74 -11.80 16.94 19.87
C ALA A 74 -12.49 18.17 20.48
N THR A 75 -13.25 18.94 19.69
CA THR A 75 -13.97 20.16 20.10
C THR A 75 -15.42 19.91 20.52
N ILE A 76 -16.07 18.88 20.00
CA ILE A 76 -17.50 18.58 20.22
C ILE A 76 -17.64 17.25 20.98
N PRO A 77 -17.83 17.28 22.32
CA PRO A 77 -17.82 16.06 23.14
C PRO A 77 -18.90 15.03 22.78
N ARG A 78 -20.06 15.47 22.26
CA ARG A 78 -21.17 14.58 21.87
C ARG A 78 -20.81 13.66 20.70
N ASP A 79 -19.88 14.07 19.84
CA ASP A 79 -19.57 13.35 18.60
C ASP A 79 -18.65 12.15 18.89
N ARG A 80 -17.88 12.19 19.98
CA ARG A 80 -16.91 11.15 20.43
C ARG A 80 -17.53 9.76 20.65
N THR A 81 -18.86 9.71 20.82
CA THR A 81 -19.60 8.46 21.03
C THR A 81 -20.56 8.15 19.88
N SER A 82 -20.44 8.88 18.76
CA SER A 82 -21.24 8.65 17.57
C SER A 82 -20.92 7.29 16.98
N LYS A 83 -21.95 6.45 16.81
CA LYS A 83 -21.83 5.13 16.22
C LYS A 83 -21.14 5.15 14.86
N GLY A 84 -21.59 6.06 13.98
CA GLY A 84 -21.05 6.16 12.62
C GLY A 84 -19.58 6.53 12.62
N ILE A 85 -19.19 7.52 13.43
CA ILE A 85 -17.82 8.01 13.48
C ILE A 85 -16.89 6.96 14.09
N VAL A 86 -17.25 6.37 15.23
CA VAL A 86 -16.44 5.33 15.87
C VAL A 86 -16.26 4.13 14.94
N THR A 87 -17.32 3.67 14.27
CA THR A 87 -17.22 2.58 13.28
C THR A 87 -16.31 2.97 12.13
N TYR A 88 -16.45 4.17 11.57
CA TYR A 88 -15.60 4.66 10.49
C TYR A 88 -14.11 4.67 10.89
N MET A 89 -13.79 5.28 12.03
CA MET A 89 -12.43 5.37 12.58
C MET A 89 -11.80 3.99 12.79
N GLN A 90 -12.53 3.08 13.44
CA GLN A 90 -12.00 1.74 13.72
C GLN A 90 -11.84 0.89 12.46
N THR A 91 -12.69 1.09 11.46
CA THR A 91 -12.57 0.44 10.15
C THR A 91 -11.36 0.98 9.38
N THR A 92 -11.19 2.31 9.28
CA THR A 92 -10.07 2.89 8.52
C THR A 92 -8.71 2.60 9.14
N TYR A 93 -8.56 2.72 10.47
CA TYR A 93 -7.33 2.32 11.18
C TYR A 93 -7.04 0.83 11.10
N SER A 94 -8.07 0.02 10.79
CA SER A 94 -7.85 -1.40 10.53
C SER A 94 -7.28 -1.68 9.14
N MET A 95 -7.71 -0.91 8.15
CA MET A 95 -7.42 -1.19 6.74
C MET A 95 -6.24 -0.40 6.19
N GLY A 96 -5.87 0.72 6.82
CA GLY A 96 -4.92 1.69 6.27
C GLY A 96 -3.57 1.07 5.89
N PHE A 97 -2.80 0.67 6.88
CA PHE A 97 -1.50 0.03 6.68
C PHE A 97 -1.57 -1.27 5.85
N VAL A 98 -2.68 -2.01 5.92
CA VAL A 98 -2.91 -3.22 5.11
C VAL A 98 -3.04 -2.88 3.63
N SER A 99 -3.83 -1.86 3.31
CA SER A 99 -4.08 -1.40 1.93
C SER A 99 -2.81 -0.81 1.31
N ILE A 100 -2.02 -0.08 2.11
CA ILE A 100 -0.69 0.39 1.69
C ILE A 100 0.22 -0.82 1.40
N GLY A 101 0.24 -1.83 2.27
CA GLY A 101 0.99 -3.08 2.04
C GLY A 101 0.62 -3.76 0.72
N GLN A 102 -0.68 -3.88 0.45
CA GLN A 102 -1.19 -4.45 -0.81
C GLN A 102 -0.72 -3.68 -2.05
N CYS A 103 -0.53 -2.36 -1.97
CA CYS A 103 0.03 -1.56 -3.06
C CYS A 103 1.47 -1.96 -3.43
N PHE A 104 2.25 -2.53 -2.51
CA PHE A 104 3.62 -3.01 -2.77
C PHE A 104 3.71 -4.40 -3.38
N LEU A 105 2.61 -5.15 -3.41
CA LEU A 105 2.60 -6.50 -3.95
C LEU A 105 2.75 -6.52 -5.48
N VAL A 106 2.15 -5.54 -6.17
CA VAL A 106 2.24 -5.46 -7.62
C VAL A 106 3.65 -5.04 -8.09
N PRO A 107 4.32 -4.02 -7.50
CA PRO A 107 5.71 -3.72 -7.79
C PRO A 107 6.64 -4.91 -7.48
N LEU A 108 6.38 -5.64 -6.39
CA LEU A 108 7.13 -6.85 -6.04
C LEU A 108 6.98 -7.93 -7.11
N ARG A 109 5.75 -8.15 -7.61
CA ARG A 109 5.49 -9.08 -8.73
C ARG A 109 6.29 -8.69 -9.97
N CYS A 110 6.27 -7.41 -10.36
CA CYS A 110 7.05 -6.91 -11.50
C CYS A 110 8.54 -7.14 -11.28
N LEU A 111 9.06 -6.84 -10.09
CA LEU A 111 10.45 -7.04 -9.72
C LEU A 111 10.87 -8.52 -9.83
N LEU A 112 10.06 -9.45 -9.32
CA LEU A 112 10.30 -10.89 -9.37
C LEU A 112 10.29 -11.45 -10.80
N VAL A 113 9.29 -11.06 -11.61
CA VAL A 113 9.19 -11.52 -13.00
C VAL A 113 10.36 -10.97 -13.84
N ASN A 114 10.77 -9.72 -13.60
CA ASN A 114 11.88 -9.11 -14.31
C ASN A 114 13.22 -9.74 -13.91
N SER A 115 13.44 -9.99 -12.62
CA SER A 115 14.70 -10.58 -12.13
C SER A 115 14.91 -12.02 -12.59
N ALA A 116 13.84 -12.79 -12.82
CA ALA A 116 13.91 -14.14 -13.40
C ALA A 116 14.51 -14.16 -14.82
N SER A 117 14.30 -13.09 -15.58
CA SER A 117 14.68 -12.96 -16.99
C SER A 117 16.18 -12.67 -17.17
N VAL A 118 16.74 -11.88 -16.26
CA VAL A 118 18.16 -11.47 -16.30
C VAL A 118 19.08 -12.62 -15.86
N ALA A 119 18.57 -13.53 -15.03
CA ALA A 119 19.35 -14.64 -14.49
C ALA A 119 19.89 -15.61 -15.56
N THR A 120 19.27 -15.67 -16.74
CA THR A 120 19.66 -16.59 -17.83
C THR A 120 20.42 -15.92 -18.96
N GLY A 121 20.77 -14.63 -18.84
CA GLY A 121 21.44 -13.91 -19.92
C GLY A 121 20.57 -13.75 -21.18
N ALA A 122 19.27 -14.08 -21.10
CA ALA A 122 18.26 -13.85 -22.11
C ALA A 122 17.97 -12.34 -22.22
N THR A 123 18.97 -11.61 -22.70
CA THR A 123 18.79 -10.28 -23.23
C THR A 123 17.96 -10.51 -24.48
N TYR A 124 16.67 -10.19 -24.42
CA TYR A 124 15.92 -9.90 -25.64
C TYR A 124 16.66 -8.73 -26.27
N LYS A 125 17.65 -9.01 -27.14
CA LYS A 125 18.06 -8.06 -28.15
C LYS A 125 16.84 -7.90 -29.02
N THR A 126 15.98 -6.96 -28.65
CA THR A 126 15.16 -6.30 -29.64
C THR A 126 16.17 -5.74 -30.62
N PHE A 127 16.41 -6.45 -31.72
CA PHE A 127 17.07 -5.85 -32.89
C PHE A 127 16.09 -4.77 -33.33
N THR A 128 16.18 -3.60 -32.71
CA THR A 128 15.91 -2.36 -33.42
C THR A 128 16.88 -2.41 -34.58
N GLY A 129 16.39 -2.83 -35.74
CA GLY A 129 17.07 -2.52 -36.97
C GLY A 129 17.39 -1.04 -36.88
N GLU A 130 18.68 -0.74 -36.78
CA GLU A 130 19.27 0.57 -36.93
C GLU A 130 18.88 1.01 -38.35
N HIS A 131 17.63 1.45 -38.49
CA HIS A 131 17.27 2.32 -39.58
C HIS A 131 17.96 3.62 -39.21
N ASP A 132 19.17 3.78 -39.75
CA ASP A 132 19.76 5.08 -40.04
C ASP A 132 18.65 5.95 -40.63
N TYR A 133 17.98 6.70 -39.76
CA TYR A 133 17.19 7.84 -40.17
C TYR A 133 18.22 8.93 -40.47
N GLU A 134 18.83 8.81 -41.64
CA GLU A 134 19.44 9.94 -42.30
C GLU A 134 18.34 11.01 -42.39
N PRO A 135 18.53 12.23 -41.84
CA PRO A 135 17.53 13.28 -41.92
C PRO A 135 17.44 13.74 -43.38
N ARG A 136 16.59 13.06 -44.16
CA ARG A 136 16.26 13.47 -45.53
C ARG A 136 15.48 14.78 -45.49
N ASN A 137 16.16 15.84 -45.92
CA ASN A 137 15.56 17.08 -46.42
C ASN A 137 14.35 16.75 -47.31
N PRO A 138 13.21 17.45 -47.13
CA PRO A 138 12.14 17.39 -48.12
C PRO A 138 12.56 18.22 -49.34
N VAL A 139 12.09 17.80 -50.51
CA VAL A 139 12.23 18.46 -51.83
C VAL A 139 13.35 17.90 -52.72
N ALA A 140 13.06 16.76 -53.38
CA ALA A 140 13.07 16.66 -54.84
C ALA A 140 12.54 15.28 -55.26
N ALA A 141 11.43 15.29 -55.97
CA ALA A 141 10.84 14.10 -56.56
C ALA A 141 11.75 13.53 -57.65
N ARG A 142 12.11 12.25 -57.54
CA ARG A 142 12.46 11.43 -58.70
C ARG A 142 11.95 10.01 -58.48
N VAL A 143 10.92 9.70 -59.28
CA VAL A 143 10.37 8.37 -59.47
C VAL A 143 11.42 7.58 -60.24
N ASP A 144 11.94 6.51 -59.66
CA ASP A 144 12.56 5.43 -60.42
C ASP A 144 12.16 4.09 -59.80
N ASN A 145 11.39 3.34 -60.58
CA ASN A 145 10.97 1.97 -60.34
C ASN A 145 12.20 1.07 -60.41
N THR A 146 12.63 0.49 -59.29
CA THR A 146 13.52 -0.67 -59.34
C THR A 146 13.19 -1.64 -58.21
N SER A 147 12.81 -2.84 -58.63
CA SER A 147 12.58 -4.04 -57.85
C SER A 147 13.76 -4.33 -56.92
N ALA A 148 13.51 -4.37 -55.62
CA ALA A 148 14.47 -4.91 -54.65
C ALA A 148 13.71 -5.71 -53.59
N SER A 149 14.13 -6.97 -53.48
CA SER A 149 13.67 -8.02 -52.58
C SER A 149 13.31 -7.52 -51.18
N GLY A 150 12.04 -7.68 -50.81
CA GLY A 150 11.60 -7.62 -49.42
C GLY A 150 12.28 -8.73 -48.63
N GLY A 151 13.39 -8.40 -47.99
CA GLY A 151 13.99 -9.22 -46.95
C GLY A 151 13.02 -9.27 -45.78
N VAL A 152 12.17 -10.29 -45.75
CA VAL A 152 11.43 -10.68 -44.55
C VAL A 152 12.49 -11.03 -43.52
N SER A 153 12.80 -10.09 -42.63
CA SER A 153 13.64 -10.34 -41.46
C SER A 153 12.85 -11.30 -40.58
N VAL A 154 13.07 -12.59 -40.79
CA VAL A 154 12.53 -13.66 -39.96
C VAL A 154 13.02 -13.38 -38.55
N LEU A 155 12.11 -12.90 -37.71
CA LEU A 155 12.28 -12.78 -36.27
C LEU A 155 12.73 -14.16 -35.79
N ALA A 156 14.03 -14.31 -35.54
CA ALA A 156 14.55 -15.48 -34.87
C ALA A 156 13.91 -15.49 -33.49
N ILE A 157 12.87 -16.32 -33.32
CA ILE A 157 12.24 -16.58 -32.03
C ILE A 157 13.34 -17.24 -31.21
N SER A 158 14.04 -16.43 -30.42
CA SER A 158 14.95 -16.95 -29.39
C SER A 158 14.09 -17.81 -28.48
N GLU A 159 14.29 -19.13 -28.55
CA GLU A 159 13.59 -20.10 -27.74
C GLU A 159 13.75 -19.69 -26.26
N VAL A 160 12.63 -19.35 -25.63
CA VAL A 160 12.63 -18.92 -24.23
C VAL A 160 12.91 -20.14 -23.38
N ASP A 161 13.98 -20.10 -22.59
CA ASP A 161 14.34 -21.16 -21.65
C ASP A 161 13.11 -21.54 -20.79
N PRO A 162 12.62 -22.80 -20.87
CA PRO A 162 11.42 -23.23 -20.16
C PRO A 162 11.54 -23.08 -18.63
N GLU A 163 12.76 -23.10 -18.08
CA GLU A 163 12.97 -22.91 -16.64
C GLU A 163 12.60 -21.48 -16.21
N VAL A 164 12.93 -20.48 -17.03
CA VAL A 164 12.60 -19.07 -16.77
C VAL A 164 11.10 -18.87 -16.71
N GLU A 165 10.37 -19.44 -17.66
CA GLU A 165 8.92 -19.29 -17.73
C GLU A 165 8.24 -19.97 -16.55
N ASN A 166 8.70 -21.16 -16.17
CA ASN A 166 8.21 -21.86 -14.98
C ASN A 166 8.39 -21.03 -13.70
N ARG A 167 9.55 -20.38 -13.52
CA ARG A 167 9.80 -19.48 -12.38
C ARG A 167 8.87 -18.26 -12.38
N ARG A 168 8.70 -17.61 -13.53
CA ARG A 168 7.80 -16.45 -13.68
C ARG A 168 6.36 -16.83 -13.36
N HIS A 169 5.90 -17.98 -13.83
CA HIS A 169 4.57 -18.49 -13.54
C HIS A 169 4.39 -18.75 -12.04
N SER A 170 5.38 -19.35 -11.39
CA SER A 170 5.39 -19.55 -9.94
C SER A 170 5.29 -18.22 -9.17
N TYR A 171 6.08 -17.20 -9.53
CA TYR A 171 6.03 -15.89 -8.90
C TYR A 171 4.67 -15.19 -9.07
N ARG A 172 4.05 -15.31 -10.25
CA ARG A 172 2.70 -14.77 -10.49
C ARG A 172 1.67 -15.44 -9.59
N ARG A 173 1.73 -16.77 -9.43
CA ARG A 173 0.83 -17.53 -8.54
C ARG A 173 1.03 -17.17 -7.07
N ALA A 174 2.28 -17.04 -6.62
CA ALA A 174 2.60 -16.64 -5.26
C ALA A 174 2.07 -15.22 -4.94
N CYS A 175 2.27 -14.26 -5.86
CA CYS A 175 1.74 -12.91 -5.70
C CYS A 175 0.19 -12.89 -5.74
N LEU A 176 -0.44 -13.73 -6.57
CA LEU A 176 -1.90 -13.85 -6.56
C LEU A 176 -2.41 -14.37 -5.22
N ALA A 177 -1.80 -15.43 -4.68
CA ALA A 177 -2.14 -15.97 -3.37
C ALA A 177 -1.97 -14.93 -2.26
N ALA A 178 -0.84 -14.21 -2.24
CA ALA A 178 -0.61 -13.12 -1.30
C ALA A 178 -1.67 -12.00 -1.44
N SER A 179 -2.12 -11.70 -2.66
CA SER A 179 -3.18 -10.72 -2.90
C SER A 179 -4.51 -11.16 -2.30
N LEU A 180 -4.85 -12.45 -2.40
CA LEU A 180 -6.06 -13.00 -1.78
C LEU A 180 -5.99 -12.93 -0.26
N CYS A 181 -4.81 -13.15 0.33
CA CYS A 181 -4.60 -12.97 1.76
C CYS A 181 -4.79 -11.51 2.18
N TYR A 182 -4.28 -10.53 1.42
CA TYR A 182 -4.53 -9.11 1.67
C TYR A 182 -6.02 -8.74 1.62
N TYR A 183 -6.76 -9.23 0.62
CA TYR A 183 -8.20 -8.96 0.54
C TYR A 183 -8.97 -9.62 1.69
N THR A 184 -8.56 -10.82 2.11
CA THR A 184 -9.11 -11.49 3.30
C THR A 184 -8.87 -10.65 4.54
N ASP A 185 -7.66 -10.13 4.70
CA ASP A 185 -7.26 -9.27 5.82
C ASP A 185 -8.07 -7.96 5.87
N ILE A 186 -8.21 -7.27 4.73
CA ILE A 186 -9.07 -6.08 4.60
C ILE A 186 -10.51 -6.39 4.99
N ALA A 187 -11.06 -7.53 4.55
CA ALA A 187 -12.42 -7.94 4.91
C ALA A 187 -12.56 -8.20 6.42
N LEU A 188 -11.62 -8.93 7.04
CA LEU A 188 -11.61 -9.17 8.49
C LEU A 188 -11.55 -7.85 9.28
N GLY A 189 -10.69 -6.93 8.85
CA GLY A 189 -10.56 -5.60 9.44
C GLY A 189 -11.84 -4.77 9.35
N THR A 190 -12.49 -4.79 8.18
CA THR A 190 -13.78 -4.12 7.94
C THR A 190 -14.87 -4.68 8.83
N ILE A 191 -14.99 -6.02 8.91
CA ILE A 191 -15.97 -6.69 9.75
C ILE A 191 -15.73 -6.32 11.22
N ALA A 192 -14.49 -6.39 11.70
CA ALA A 192 -14.13 -6.02 13.06
C ALA A 192 -14.46 -4.56 13.40
N GLY A 193 -14.19 -3.62 12.49
CA GLY A 193 -14.53 -2.21 12.65
C GLY A 193 -16.05 -1.96 12.67
N SER A 194 -16.79 -2.62 11.77
CA SER A 194 -18.25 -2.51 11.69
C SER A 194 -18.98 -3.06 12.93
N LEU A 195 -18.45 -4.14 13.52
CA LEU A 195 -19.00 -4.77 14.72
C LEU A 195 -18.57 -4.06 16.01
N TYR A 196 -17.58 -3.17 15.97
CA TYR A 196 -16.99 -2.54 17.15
C TYR A 196 -18.02 -1.85 18.05
N PHE A 197 -18.95 -1.09 17.48
CA PHE A 197 -19.96 -0.40 18.29
C PHE A 197 -20.91 -1.38 19.01
N ARG A 198 -21.24 -2.52 18.37
CA ARG A 198 -22.05 -3.59 18.99
C ARG A 198 -21.29 -4.29 20.11
N ALA A 199 -19.96 -4.37 20.00
CA ALA A 199 -19.07 -4.95 21.00
C ALA A 199 -19.11 -4.19 22.34
N ILE A 200 -19.46 -2.90 22.36
CA ILE A 200 -19.59 -2.12 23.60
C ILE A 200 -20.73 -2.64 24.48
N SER A 201 -21.81 -3.12 23.87
CA SER A 201 -23.01 -3.60 24.57
C SER A 201 -23.08 -5.12 24.69
N SER A 202 -22.10 -5.87 24.17
CA SER A 202 -22.17 -7.33 24.06
C SER A 202 -20.79 -7.96 24.21
N GLN A 203 -20.58 -8.67 25.32
CA GLN A 203 -19.32 -9.34 25.63
C GLN A 203 -18.92 -10.40 24.59
N SER A 204 -19.88 -11.15 24.04
CA SER A 204 -19.60 -12.13 22.97
C SER A 204 -19.11 -11.44 21.69
N THR A 205 -19.71 -10.30 21.33
CA THR A 205 -19.29 -9.50 20.18
C THR A 205 -17.92 -8.85 20.44
N ALA A 206 -17.65 -8.39 21.67
CA ALA A 206 -16.35 -7.86 22.08
C ALA A 206 -15.22 -8.87 21.87
N THR A 207 -15.42 -10.10 22.32
CA THR A 207 -14.48 -11.21 22.13
C THR A 207 -14.27 -11.53 20.65
N LEU A 208 -15.35 -11.58 19.85
CA LEU A 208 -15.23 -11.81 18.41
C LEU A 208 -14.42 -10.71 17.71
N VAL A 209 -14.72 -9.44 17.99
CA VAL A 209 -13.99 -8.28 17.44
C VAL A 209 -12.52 -8.35 17.82
N GLN A 210 -12.20 -8.76 19.04
CA GLN A 210 -10.82 -8.96 19.49
C GLN A 210 -10.09 -10.01 18.66
N TYR A 211 -10.70 -11.19 18.45
CA TYR A 211 -10.10 -12.24 17.63
C TYR A 211 -9.89 -11.82 16.18
N LEU A 212 -10.89 -11.17 15.56
CA LEU A 212 -10.78 -10.68 14.20
C LEU A 212 -9.65 -9.65 14.04
N ARG A 213 -9.49 -8.75 15.03
CA ARG A 213 -8.40 -7.77 15.09
C ARG A 213 -7.02 -8.43 15.13
N TYR A 214 -6.85 -9.43 16.01
CA TYR A 214 -5.59 -10.18 16.10
C TYR A 214 -5.29 -10.97 14.83
N ALA A 215 -6.28 -11.69 14.29
CA ALA A 215 -6.13 -12.49 13.08
C ALA A 215 -5.74 -11.61 11.87
N SER A 216 -6.46 -10.51 11.66
CA SER A 216 -6.16 -9.51 10.63
C SER A 216 -4.71 -9.03 10.75
N THR A 217 -4.33 -8.48 11.92
CA THR A 217 -3.00 -7.90 12.13
C THR A 217 -1.87 -8.93 12.00
N ALA A 218 -2.08 -10.18 12.42
CA ALA A 218 -1.10 -11.26 12.28
C ALA A 218 -0.88 -11.62 10.80
N ILE A 219 -1.97 -11.72 10.01
CA ILE A 219 -1.89 -11.94 8.56
C ILE A 219 -1.13 -10.79 7.91
N SER A 220 -1.45 -9.53 8.23
CA SER A 220 -0.76 -8.37 7.68
C SER A 220 0.74 -8.41 7.97
N LEU A 221 1.13 -8.71 9.21
CA LEU A 221 2.54 -8.77 9.62
C LEU A 221 3.30 -9.84 8.83
N ILE A 222 2.74 -11.05 8.68
CA ILE A 222 3.35 -12.13 7.92
C ILE A 222 3.55 -11.70 6.47
N LEU A 223 2.54 -11.08 5.85
CA LEU A 223 2.63 -10.61 4.46
C LEU A 223 3.68 -9.50 4.31
N LEU A 224 3.71 -8.52 5.21
CA LEU A 224 4.65 -7.40 5.18
C LEU A 224 6.11 -7.86 5.37
N PHE A 225 6.37 -8.73 6.35
CA PHE A 225 7.70 -9.33 6.52
C PHE A 225 8.07 -10.25 5.36
N GLY A 226 7.13 -11.01 4.82
CA GLY A 226 7.33 -11.83 3.63
C GLY A 226 7.76 -10.99 2.43
N MET A 227 7.06 -9.88 2.16
CA MET A 227 7.44 -8.95 1.08
C MET A 227 8.82 -8.33 1.31
N ALA A 228 9.12 -7.89 2.53
CA ALA A 228 10.42 -7.35 2.88
C ALA A 228 11.55 -8.38 2.67
N GLY A 229 11.33 -9.62 3.10
CA GLY A 229 12.28 -10.73 2.98
C GLY A 229 12.52 -11.15 1.53
N VAL A 230 11.47 -11.29 0.73
CA VAL A 230 11.60 -11.60 -0.71
C VAL A 230 12.32 -10.47 -1.44
N SER A 231 11.99 -9.21 -1.14
CA SER A 231 12.67 -8.07 -1.75
C SER A 231 14.14 -7.97 -1.32
N MET A 232 14.45 -8.26 -0.06
CA MET A 232 15.82 -8.33 0.46
C MET A 232 16.63 -9.46 -0.19
N TYR A 233 16.00 -10.61 -0.45
CA TYR A 233 16.63 -11.69 -1.22
C TYR A 233 17.01 -11.26 -2.64
N ILE A 234 16.14 -10.50 -3.33
CA ILE A 234 16.45 -9.94 -4.65
C ILE A 234 17.59 -8.93 -4.55
N LEU A 235 17.59 -8.06 -3.53
CA LEU A 235 18.66 -7.09 -3.29
C LEU A 235 20.04 -7.78 -3.16
N TYR A 236 20.09 -8.90 -2.45
CA TYR A 236 21.32 -9.67 -2.24
C TYR A 236 21.75 -10.45 -3.50
N THR A 237 20.81 -11.07 -4.19
CA THR A 237 21.12 -11.97 -5.32
C THR A 237 21.24 -11.28 -6.67
N LYS A 238 20.63 -10.10 -6.84
CA LYS A 238 20.53 -9.40 -8.14
C LYS A 238 20.79 -7.88 -7.98
N PRO A 239 22.08 -7.46 -7.94
CA PRO A 239 22.46 -6.06 -7.73
C PRO A 239 21.89 -5.06 -8.76
N SER A 240 21.62 -5.51 -9.98
CA SER A 240 20.99 -4.71 -11.05
C SER A 240 19.58 -4.21 -10.68
N PHE A 241 18.92 -4.87 -9.73
CA PHE A 241 17.58 -4.52 -9.23
C PHE A 241 17.61 -3.93 -7.81
N SER A 242 18.78 -3.47 -7.35
CA SER A 242 18.97 -2.96 -5.99
C SER A 242 18.05 -1.80 -5.63
N ARG A 243 17.89 -0.80 -6.50
CA ARG A 243 17.03 0.38 -6.25
C ARG A 243 15.55 0.03 -6.02
N PRO A 244 14.86 -0.70 -6.94
CA PRO A 244 13.48 -1.10 -6.72
C PRO A 244 13.31 -2.06 -5.52
N ALA A 245 14.27 -2.97 -5.31
CA ALA A 245 14.25 -3.88 -4.16
C ALA A 245 14.37 -3.12 -2.83
N LEU A 246 15.34 -2.19 -2.73
CA LEU A 246 15.53 -1.38 -1.53
C LEU A 246 14.29 -0.53 -1.22
N PHE A 247 13.63 0.02 -2.25
CA PHE A 247 12.40 0.77 -2.09
C PHE A 247 11.27 -0.06 -1.46
N ILE A 248 11.03 -1.28 -1.95
CA ILE A 248 10.01 -2.18 -1.37
C ILE A 248 10.40 -2.59 0.04
N THR A 249 11.67 -2.96 0.27
CA THR A 249 12.15 -3.42 1.58
C THR A 249 11.98 -2.32 2.64
N ILE A 250 12.46 -1.11 2.38
CA ILE A 250 12.35 0.00 3.34
C ILE A 250 10.89 0.32 3.66
N ASN A 251 10.04 0.49 2.64
CA ASN A 251 8.65 0.86 2.88
C ASN A 251 7.85 -0.28 3.55
N SER A 252 8.14 -1.55 3.22
CA SER A 252 7.53 -2.70 3.89
C SER A 252 7.93 -2.77 5.37
N LEU A 253 9.18 -2.44 5.70
CA LEU A 253 9.65 -2.38 7.10
C LEU A 253 9.11 -1.17 7.87
N ILE A 254 8.87 -0.03 7.20
CA ILE A 254 8.23 1.12 7.86
C ILE A 254 6.76 0.80 8.16
N ILE A 255 6.04 0.18 7.22
CA ILE A 255 4.61 -0.12 7.37
C ILE A 255 4.32 -1.31 8.31
N THR A 256 5.33 -2.08 8.74
CA THR A 256 5.15 -3.03 9.86
C THR A 256 5.03 -2.32 11.21
N ILE A 257 5.52 -1.07 11.35
CA ILE A 257 5.44 -0.33 12.62
C ILE A 257 3.98 -0.14 13.08
N PRO A 258 3.03 0.33 12.24
CA PRO A 258 1.62 0.39 12.62
C PRO A 258 1.04 -0.97 13.00
N ALA A 259 1.42 -2.03 12.28
CA ALA A 259 0.94 -3.38 12.55
C ALA A 259 1.43 -3.91 13.92
N ILE A 260 2.71 -3.71 14.25
CA ILE A 260 3.28 -4.05 15.56
C ILE A 260 2.63 -3.21 16.66
N TYR A 261 2.52 -1.90 16.46
CA TYR A 261 1.82 -1.00 17.40
C TYR A 261 0.41 -1.50 17.67
N ARG A 262 -0.33 -1.85 16.61
CA ARG A 262 -1.71 -2.34 16.71
C ARG A 262 -1.78 -3.64 17.52
N LEU A 263 -0.87 -4.59 17.27
CA LEU A 263 -0.78 -5.84 18.02
C LEU A 263 -0.55 -5.59 19.52
N ILE A 264 0.30 -4.63 19.86
CA ILE A 264 0.59 -4.24 21.24
C ILE A 264 -0.64 -3.63 21.90
N VAL A 265 -1.31 -2.66 21.26
CA VAL A 265 -2.43 -1.96 21.88
C VAL A 265 -3.72 -2.76 21.94
N MET A 266 -3.87 -3.80 21.10
CA MET A 266 -5.03 -4.68 21.14
C MET A 266 -5.21 -5.39 22.47
N ARG A 267 -4.15 -5.63 23.25
CA ARG A 267 -4.28 -6.27 24.58
C ARG A 267 -5.06 -5.42 25.58
N PHE A 268 -5.21 -4.12 25.32
CA PHE A 268 -5.92 -3.23 26.22
C PHE A 268 -7.42 -3.28 26.00
N GLN A 269 -8.14 -3.23 27.12
CA GLN A 269 -9.59 -3.21 27.16
C GLN A 269 -10.06 -2.03 27.99
N THR A 270 -11.31 -1.61 27.77
CA THR A 270 -11.94 -0.53 28.50
C THR A 270 -13.42 -0.80 28.70
N ASP A 271 -13.98 -0.19 29.72
CA ASP A 271 -15.39 -0.20 30.10
C ASP A 271 -16.17 0.97 29.47
N SER A 272 -15.48 2.00 28.96
CA SER A 272 -16.12 3.17 28.35
C SER A 272 -15.24 3.82 27.29
N ILE A 273 -15.86 4.23 26.18
CA ILE A 273 -15.16 4.91 25.07
C ILE A 273 -14.39 6.15 25.56
N VAL A 274 -14.96 6.85 26.54
CA VAL A 274 -14.44 8.11 27.09
C VAL A 274 -13.68 7.91 28.39
N SER A 275 -13.42 6.67 28.81
CA SER A 275 -12.62 6.38 29.99
C SER A 275 -11.22 6.95 29.83
N THR A 276 -10.66 7.56 30.88
CA THR A 276 -9.26 8.01 30.93
C THR A 276 -8.40 7.09 31.78
N ALA A 277 -8.95 5.97 32.24
CA ALA A 277 -8.22 4.98 33.02
C ALA A 277 -7.07 4.35 32.22
N PRO A 278 -6.03 3.82 32.88
CA PRO A 278 -4.97 3.08 32.20
C PRO A 278 -5.52 2.00 31.28
N GLY A 279 -4.99 1.90 30.06
CA GLY A 279 -5.46 0.95 29.03
C GLY A 279 -6.58 1.47 28.12
N SER A 280 -7.27 2.57 28.46
CA SER A 280 -8.29 3.18 27.58
C SER A 280 -7.77 3.74 26.25
N LEU A 281 -6.45 3.97 26.16
CA LEU A 281 -5.77 4.66 25.04
C LEU A 281 -6.21 6.12 24.87
N ASN A 282 -6.76 6.73 25.92
CA ASN A 282 -7.20 8.13 25.92
C ASN A 282 -6.28 9.09 26.66
N SER A 283 -5.20 8.59 27.27
CA SER A 283 -4.18 9.45 27.88
C SER A 283 -3.39 10.22 26.79
N PRO A 284 -2.86 11.41 27.09
CA PRO A 284 -2.00 12.15 26.16
C PRO A 284 -0.83 11.32 25.62
N GLY A 285 -0.19 10.52 26.48
CA GLY A 285 0.89 9.61 26.05
C GLY A 285 0.41 8.53 25.09
N SER A 286 -0.78 7.95 25.32
CA SER A 286 -1.38 6.99 24.39
C SER A 286 -1.69 7.62 23.04
N LYS A 287 -2.13 8.89 23.00
CA LYS A 287 -2.33 9.60 21.73
C LYS A 287 -1.02 9.88 21.01
N ALA A 288 0.00 10.33 21.73
CA ALA A 288 1.32 10.57 21.14
C ALA A 288 1.86 9.28 20.47
N THR A 289 1.76 8.13 21.17
CA THR A 289 2.17 6.84 20.58
C THR A 289 1.34 6.44 19.37
N PHE A 290 0.02 6.72 19.35
CA PHE A 290 -0.82 6.51 18.17
C PHE A 290 -0.32 7.31 16.96
N TYR A 291 -0.12 8.63 17.10
CA TYR A 291 0.36 9.43 15.99
C TYR A 291 1.75 9.01 15.52
N ILE A 292 2.68 8.76 16.45
CA ILE A 292 4.08 8.43 16.12
C ILE A 292 4.21 7.03 15.49
N PHE A 293 3.55 6.01 16.05
CA PHE A 293 3.77 4.63 15.61
C PHE A 293 2.72 4.13 14.62
N HIS A 294 1.55 4.75 14.55
CA HIS A 294 0.52 4.38 13.58
C HIS A 294 0.49 5.35 12.40
N ILE A 295 0.31 6.65 12.67
CA ILE A 295 0.03 7.63 11.61
C ILE A 295 1.28 8.06 10.83
N VAL A 296 2.39 8.37 11.50
CA VAL A 296 3.62 8.83 10.84
C VAL A 296 4.15 7.80 9.83
N PRO A 297 4.24 6.48 10.15
CA PRO A 297 4.69 5.49 9.17
C PRO A 297 3.78 5.42 7.94
N GLU A 298 2.46 5.48 8.13
CA GLU A 298 1.50 5.51 7.01
C GLU A 298 1.73 6.74 6.12
N LEU A 299 1.91 7.93 6.72
CA LEU A 299 2.18 9.17 5.99
C LEU A 299 3.51 9.10 5.23
N VAL A 300 4.58 8.62 5.85
CA VAL A 300 5.92 8.53 5.24
C VAL A 300 5.89 7.60 4.03
N VAL A 301 5.29 6.41 4.18
CA VAL A 301 5.20 5.43 3.10
C VAL A 301 4.32 5.94 1.96
N THR A 302 3.19 6.58 2.28
CA THR A 302 2.32 7.20 1.28
C THR A 302 3.07 8.31 0.52
N THR A 303 3.82 9.15 1.24
CA THR A 303 4.63 10.21 0.63
C THR A 303 5.69 9.62 -0.30
N HIS A 304 6.39 8.55 0.10
CA HIS A 304 7.36 7.85 -0.75
C HIS A 304 6.72 7.28 -2.02
N LEU A 305 5.54 6.66 -1.91
CA LEU A 305 4.80 6.10 -3.06
C LEU A 305 4.49 7.15 -4.12
N PHE A 306 4.11 8.36 -3.72
CA PHE A 306 3.78 9.44 -4.66
C PHE A 306 4.98 10.30 -5.09
N SER A 307 6.05 10.34 -4.28
CA SER A 307 7.26 11.09 -4.58
C SER A 307 8.04 10.47 -5.75
N ILE A 308 8.04 9.14 -5.86
CA ILE A 308 8.80 8.43 -6.89
C ILE A 308 7.90 8.02 -8.06
N ASN A 309 8.46 8.09 -9.28
CA ASN A 309 7.79 7.51 -10.45
C ASN A 309 7.89 5.97 -10.41
N VAL A 310 6.95 5.32 -9.70
CA VAL A 310 6.91 3.85 -9.53
C VAL A 310 6.91 3.14 -10.89
N ARG A 311 6.28 3.73 -11.91
CA ARG A 311 6.27 3.19 -13.27
C ARG A 311 7.69 3.04 -13.84
N GLU A 312 8.48 4.09 -13.71
CA GLU A 312 9.86 4.15 -14.20
C GLU A 312 10.81 3.30 -13.34
N LEU A 313 10.66 3.36 -12.02
CA LEU A 313 11.51 2.59 -11.10
C LEU A 313 11.36 1.08 -11.29
N PHE A 314 10.14 0.59 -11.56
CA PHE A 314 9.85 -0.84 -11.72
C PHE A 314 9.70 -1.29 -13.17
N GLN A 315 9.85 -0.38 -14.14
CA GLN A 315 9.60 -0.63 -15.57
C GLN A 315 8.22 -1.27 -15.81
N ALA A 316 7.24 -0.82 -15.03
CA ALA A 316 5.87 -1.29 -15.13
C ALA A 316 5.16 -0.52 -16.25
N GLY A 317 4.32 -1.20 -17.00
CA GLY A 317 3.37 -0.63 -17.94
C GLY A 317 2.16 -0.03 -17.20
N PRO A 318 1.24 0.61 -17.93
CA PRO A 318 0.07 1.28 -17.34
C PRO A 318 -0.84 0.36 -16.50
N LEU A 319 -0.90 -0.93 -16.86
CA LEU A 319 -1.69 -1.97 -16.19
C LEU A 319 -0.81 -2.92 -15.35
N ALA A 320 0.41 -2.51 -14.99
CA ALA A 320 1.41 -3.37 -14.36
C ALA A 320 1.89 -4.55 -15.21
N GLU A 321 1.76 -4.42 -16.54
CA GLU A 321 2.32 -5.33 -17.55
C GLU A 321 3.73 -4.86 -17.92
N PHE A 322 4.62 -5.76 -18.33
CA PHE A 322 6.01 -5.40 -18.65
C PHE A 322 6.10 -4.51 -19.90
N GLN A 323 6.85 -3.41 -19.83
CA GLN A 323 7.36 -2.73 -21.03
C GLN A 323 8.85 -3.03 -21.16
N GLY A 324 9.22 -3.79 -22.19
CA GLY A 324 10.62 -3.97 -22.56
C GLY A 324 11.29 -2.63 -22.81
N ARG A 325 12.56 -2.51 -22.42
CA ARG A 325 13.38 -1.34 -22.80
C ARG A 325 13.52 -1.33 -24.32
N SER A 326 12.84 -0.42 -25.00
CA SER A 326 13.35 0.12 -26.25
C SER A 326 14.49 1.07 -25.86
N GLN A 327 15.72 0.56 -25.82
CA GLN A 327 16.89 1.43 -25.90
C GLN A 327 17.08 1.85 -27.35
#